data_AF-A0A067BR21-F1
#
_entry.id   AF-A0A067BR21-F1
#
_cell.length_a   1.000
_cell.length_b   1.000
_cell.length_c   1.000
_cell.angle_alpha   90.00
_cell.angle_beta   90.00
_cell.angle_gamma   90.00
#
_symmetry.space_group_name_H-M   'P 1'
#
loop_
_entity.id
_entity.type
_entity.pdbx_description
1 polymer ?
#
loop_
_entity_poly.entity_id
_entity_poly.type
_entity_poly.pdbx_seq_one_letter_code
_entity_poly.pdbx_strand_id
1 'polypeptide(L)'
;ILRCFPHCCPHHIHYRNCGTAICLAVQPRSQLASLRAVLAFTTATDDVFALHDVVPSSYFEAHTRSRSNIFGTLYEGLRLPSLDTVRHFRFDEKLVDGWHYAWKSGRSKAQRDLPHVLRLQIQDFAPPSTSSDHLMAILSSLQSISLEATPPPLLDTAHDDVCLAMIVALNHKDVFERMNDVLVANAAAVLDKTDLQRVYYECLMEQVLFPILEAVLDQHHVSAVEVASALPHHTKSNDHHFFGRFVAQMRESYILTQTLAPTRFRSPSAGSAVDGTWVWQQEATVVHHWALSTSLVHYLCFLDNMSSFQQRFSTPTLHMRSMSPRFSTVPSEFVCDASPRSLRVLPTGESCLADLVVDYVGYVGPHGDVTLALYLLQRNANMCLLAEVHIAPRDGQTLLYTVRVHRANAPSPVDDAFFDADASSRVTMCQTQWPLVPVASLHMTYTRAP
;
A
#
# COMPACT_ATOMS: atom_id res chain seq x y z
N ILE A 1 19.61 5.61 16.54
CA ILE A 1 19.02 6.09 17.82
C ILE A 1 17.67 5.40 17.91
N LEU A 2 17.46 4.51 18.88
CA LEU A 2 16.13 3.94 19.17
C LEU A 2 15.27 5.08 19.73
N ARG A 3 14.33 5.60 18.93
CA ARG A 3 13.44 6.71 19.31
C ARG A 3 11.99 6.25 19.61
N CYS A 4 11.73 4.95 19.42
CA CYS A 4 10.39 4.36 19.45
C CYS A 4 10.33 3.04 20.25
N PHE A 5 10.95 2.98 21.41
CA PHE A 5 10.73 1.86 22.32
C PHE A 5 9.48 2.16 23.18
N PRO A 6 8.40 1.36 23.22
CA PRO A 6 8.40 -0.10 23.10
C PRO A 6 7.74 -0.62 21.81
N HIS A 7 7.29 0.28 20.93
CA HIS A 7 6.78 -0.07 19.61
C HIS A 7 7.42 0.82 18.53
N CYS A 8 8.03 0.21 17.52
CA CYS A 8 8.22 0.91 16.26
C CYS A 8 6.84 1.07 15.63
N CYS A 9 6.16 2.19 15.93
CA CYS A 9 4.92 2.53 15.25
C CYS A 9 5.21 2.66 13.74
N PRO A 10 4.34 2.13 12.85
CA PRO A 10 4.49 2.29 11.40
C PRO A 10 4.45 3.76 10.94
N HIS A 11 3.95 4.68 11.79
CA HIS A 11 3.86 6.13 11.53
C HIS A 11 4.94 6.94 12.27
N HIS A 12 6.21 6.54 12.21
CA HIS A 12 7.29 7.31 12.84
C HIS A 12 7.41 8.72 12.21
N ILE A 13 7.05 9.78 12.94
CA ILE A 13 7.35 11.16 12.53
C ILE A 13 8.83 11.43 12.81
N HIS A 14 9.59 11.87 11.81
CA HIS A 14 11.05 11.93 11.82
C HIS A 14 11.68 12.88 12.87
N TYR A 15 10.88 13.55 13.71
CA TYR A 15 11.30 14.57 14.67
C TYR A 15 10.65 14.50 16.06
N ARG A 16 9.72 13.57 16.35
CA ARG A 16 9.08 13.45 17.66
C ARG A 16 9.13 12.02 18.20
N ASN A 17 9.14 11.87 19.53
CA ASN A 17 8.92 10.57 20.18
C ASN A 17 7.52 10.08 19.77
N CYS A 18 7.37 8.80 19.44
CA CYS A 18 6.06 8.22 19.14
C CYS A 18 5.09 8.52 20.30
N GLY A 19 3.88 8.99 20.01
CA GLY A 19 2.86 9.34 21.02
C GLY A 19 1.69 8.38 21.06
N THR A 20 1.79 7.22 20.40
CA THR A 20 0.68 6.27 20.34
C THR A 20 0.41 5.70 21.74
N ALA A 21 -0.88 5.65 22.09
CA ALA A 21 -1.34 5.17 23.39
C ALA A 21 -1.19 3.65 23.51
N ILE A 22 -0.85 3.18 24.71
CA ILE A 22 -0.82 1.76 25.04
C ILE A 22 -2.12 1.42 25.77
N CYS A 23 -2.85 0.43 25.28
CA CYS A 23 -4.08 -0.06 25.91
C CYS A 23 -3.82 -1.43 26.56
N LEU A 24 -4.23 -1.56 27.82
CA LEU A 24 -4.16 -2.78 28.60
C LEU A 24 -5.58 -3.26 28.92
N ALA A 25 -5.87 -4.53 28.66
CA ALA A 25 -7.06 -5.21 29.15
C ALA A 25 -6.65 -6.20 30.26
N VAL A 26 -7.36 -6.17 31.39
CA VAL A 26 -7.13 -7.04 32.54
C VAL A 26 -8.43 -7.72 32.90
N GLN A 27 -8.44 -9.05 32.93
CA GLN A 27 -9.57 -9.82 33.45
C GLN A 27 -9.27 -10.25 34.90
N PRO A 28 -9.79 -9.53 35.92
CA PRO A 28 -9.53 -9.89 37.30
C PRO A 28 -10.24 -11.21 37.68
N ARG A 29 -9.54 -12.06 38.44
CA ARG A 29 -10.09 -13.33 38.97
C ARG A 29 -11.08 -13.14 40.13
N SER A 30 -11.17 -11.94 40.70
CA SER A 30 -12.06 -11.58 41.80
C SER A 30 -12.68 -10.18 41.54
N GLN A 31 -13.82 -9.88 42.18
CA GLN A 31 -14.51 -8.57 42.09
C GLN A 31 -13.74 -7.43 42.80
N LEU A 32 -12.42 -7.37 42.68
CA LEU A 32 -11.61 -6.29 43.25
C LEU A 32 -11.99 -4.98 42.56
N ALA A 33 -12.56 -4.07 43.35
CA ALA A 33 -13.21 -2.86 42.86
C ALA A 33 -12.21 -1.78 42.39
N SER A 34 -10.95 -1.88 42.83
CA SER A 34 -9.96 -0.80 42.76
C SER A 34 -8.60 -1.27 42.24
N LEU A 35 -8.55 -1.68 40.97
CA LEU A 35 -7.29 -1.94 40.28
C LEU A 35 -6.66 -0.65 39.74
N ARG A 36 -5.34 -0.54 39.90
CA ARG A 36 -4.48 0.45 39.26
C ARG A 36 -3.52 -0.25 38.31
N ALA A 37 -3.19 0.41 37.21
CA ALA A 37 -2.21 -0.07 36.26
C ALA A 37 -1.12 1.00 36.08
N VAL A 38 0.13 0.58 36.23
CA VAL A 38 1.31 1.43 36.13
C VAL A 38 2.26 0.85 35.09
N LEU A 39 2.86 1.71 34.28
CA LEU A 39 3.76 1.35 33.21
C LEU A 39 5.14 1.98 33.44
N ALA A 40 6.20 1.22 33.19
CA ALA A 40 7.58 1.65 33.35
C ALA A 40 8.45 1.20 32.16
N PHE A 41 9.43 2.04 31.81
CA PHE A 41 10.49 1.70 30.87
C PHE A 41 11.77 1.43 31.65
N THR A 42 12.31 0.22 31.52
CA THR A 42 13.48 -0.23 32.26
C THR A 42 14.42 -1.00 31.35
N THR A 43 15.65 -1.26 31.79
CA THR A 43 16.49 -2.28 31.16
C THR A 43 16.06 -3.67 31.61
N ALA A 44 16.35 -4.72 30.84
CA ALA A 44 16.03 -6.09 31.23
C ALA A 44 16.77 -6.50 32.52
N THR A 45 17.89 -5.85 32.82
CA THR A 45 18.74 -6.08 33.99
C THR A 45 18.39 -5.21 35.19
N ASP A 46 17.49 -4.22 35.05
CA ASP A 46 17.08 -3.40 36.19
C ASP A 46 16.31 -4.28 37.19
N ASP A 47 16.69 -4.19 38.47
CA ASP A 47 15.97 -4.82 39.58
C ASP A 47 14.53 -4.30 39.62
N VAL A 48 13.58 -5.23 39.70
CA VAL A 48 12.14 -4.94 39.79
C VAL A 48 11.59 -5.60 41.02
N PHE A 49 10.51 -5.01 41.52
CA PHE A 49 9.55 -5.74 42.35
C PHE A 49 9.22 -7.11 41.74
N ALA A 50 9.09 -8.13 42.58
CA ALA A 50 8.60 -9.44 42.22
C ALA A 50 7.06 -9.48 42.33
N LEU A 51 6.45 -10.50 41.71
CA LEU A 51 5.03 -10.77 41.92
C LEU A 51 4.75 -10.93 43.42
N HIS A 52 3.68 -10.30 43.89
CA HIS A 52 3.24 -10.25 45.29
C HIS A 52 4.07 -9.39 46.24
N ASP A 53 5.01 -8.59 45.72
CA ASP A 53 5.68 -7.58 46.52
C ASP A 53 4.69 -6.56 47.08
N VAL A 54 4.95 -6.14 48.32
CA VAL A 54 4.20 -5.10 49.03
C VAL A 54 5.01 -3.81 48.93
N VAL A 55 4.51 -2.86 48.15
CA VAL A 55 5.23 -1.62 47.86
C VAL A 55 4.44 -0.45 48.48
N PRO A 56 5.09 0.47 49.22
CA PRO A 56 4.39 1.62 49.79
C PRO A 56 3.75 2.48 48.69
N SER A 57 2.50 2.91 48.87
CA SER A 57 1.81 3.75 47.87
C SER A 57 2.56 5.07 47.61
N SER A 58 3.29 5.57 48.62
CA SER A 58 4.17 6.75 48.51
C SER A 58 5.30 6.57 47.48
N TYR A 59 5.74 5.34 47.21
CA TYR A 59 6.70 5.07 46.15
C TYR A 59 6.08 5.40 44.78
N PHE A 60 4.87 4.92 44.50
CA PHE A 60 4.19 5.20 43.24
C PHE A 60 3.86 6.67 43.10
N GLU A 61 3.39 7.34 44.15
CA GLU A 61 3.14 8.78 44.12
C GLU A 61 4.42 9.59 43.82
N ALA A 62 5.55 9.23 44.45
CA ALA A 62 6.82 9.92 44.25
C ALA A 62 7.47 9.67 42.89
N HIS A 63 7.17 8.54 42.24
CA HIS A 63 7.80 8.15 40.97
C HIS A 63 6.86 8.22 39.76
N THR A 64 5.57 8.48 39.97
CA THR A 64 4.59 8.71 38.89
C THR A 64 4.81 10.06 38.25
N ARG A 65 4.84 10.05 36.93
CA ARG A 65 4.98 11.24 36.11
C ARG A 65 3.71 12.09 36.19
N SER A 66 3.88 13.36 36.54
CA SER A 66 2.78 14.32 36.63
C SER A 66 3.27 15.73 36.32
N ARG A 67 2.37 16.73 36.33
CA ARG A 67 2.77 18.14 36.16
C ARG A 67 3.70 18.63 37.27
N SER A 68 3.59 18.08 38.48
CA SER A 68 4.48 18.38 39.61
C SER A 68 5.74 17.50 39.64
N ASN A 69 5.75 16.37 38.91
CA ASN A 69 6.88 15.45 38.81
C ASN A 69 7.17 15.09 37.35
N ILE A 70 7.76 16.03 36.60
CA ILE A 70 8.08 15.85 35.18
C ILE A 70 9.22 14.85 34.92
N PHE A 71 9.91 14.38 35.96
CA PHE A 71 10.97 13.37 35.87
C PHE A 71 10.53 12.00 36.39
N GLY A 72 9.25 11.85 36.77
CA GLY A 72 8.69 10.55 37.11
C GLY A 72 8.91 9.53 35.99
N THR A 73 9.31 8.33 36.39
CA THR A 73 9.65 7.20 35.52
C THR A 73 8.48 6.22 35.36
N LEU A 74 7.44 6.37 36.17
CA LEU A 74 6.23 5.58 36.13
C LEU A 74 5.09 6.35 35.46
N TYR A 75 4.28 5.65 34.69
CA TYR A 75 3.13 6.17 33.96
C TYR A 75 1.87 5.52 34.52
N GLU A 76 0.96 6.33 35.06
CA GLU A 76 -0.33 5.83 35.54
C GLU A 76 -1.33 5.70 34.39
N GLY A 77 -2.01 4.56 34.33
CA GLY A 77 -3.00 4.25 33.30
C GLY A 77 -4.36 4.86 33.64
N LEU A 78 -4.95 5.56 32.67
CA LEU A 78 -6.33 6.02 32.75
C LEU A 78 -7.27 4.81 32.65
N ARG A 79 -8.04 4.54 33.70
CA ARG A 79 -9.08 3.51 33.67
C ARG A 79 -10.21 3.97 32.75
N LEU A 80 -10.50 3.16 31.72
CA LEU A 80 -11.60 3.43 30.80
C LEU A 80 -12.92 2.89 31.38
N PRO A 81 -14.07 3.53 31.09
CA PRO A 81 -15.38 2.96 31.39
C PRO A 81 -15.52 1.61 30.69
N SER A 82 -15.96 0.57 31.41
CA SER A 82 -16.19 -0.77 30.85
C SER A 82 -17.49 -1.32 31.42
N LEU A 83 -18.35 -1.84 30.54
CA LEU A 83 -19.60 -2.52 30.89
C LEU A 83 -19.38 -4.01 31.23
N ASP A 84 -18.16 -4.52 31.00
CA ASP A 84 -17.81 -5.94 31.12
C ASP A 84 -16.98 -6.25 32.38
N THR A 85 -16.77 -7.55 32.62
CA THR A 85 -15.87 -8.06 33.68
C THR A 85 -14.40 -7.72 33.42
N VAL A 86 -14.05 -7.30 32.21
CA VAL A 86 -12.70 -6.87 31.80
C VAL A 86 -12.48 -5.39 32.13
N ARG A 87 -11.32 -5.07 32.69
CA ARG A 87 -10.88 -3.72 33.04
C ARG A 87 -9.90 -3.22 32.01
N HIS A 88 -10.20 -2.07 31.41
CA HIS A 88 -9.35 -1.45 30.40
C HIS A 88 -8.61 -0.24 30.97
N PHE A 89 -7.32 -0.15 30.69
CA PHE A 89 -6.47 0.98 31.05
C PHE A 89 -5.79 1.52 29.79
N ARG A 90 -5.73 2.84 29.66
CA ARG A 90 -5.06 3.54 28.57
C ARG A 90 -3.92 4.38 29.12
N PHE A 91 -2.74 4.25 28.53
CA PHE A 91 -1.56 5.04 28.85
C PHE A 91 -1.26 6.03 27.71
N ASP A 92 -0.79 7.22 28.06
CA ASP A 92 -0.61 8.39 27.17
C ASP A 92 -1.94 9.00 26.66
N GLU A 93 -2.64 9.71 27.56
CA GLU A 93 -3.96 10.29 27.33
C GLU A 93 -3.95 11.44 26.31
N LYS A 94 -2.82 12.13 26.11
CA LYS A 94 -2.84 13.43 25.42
C LYS A 94 -2.11 13.49 24.10
N LEU A 95 -1.31 12.51 23.69
CA LEU A 95 -0.54 12.53 22.43
C LEU A 95 0.40 13.76 22.26
N VAL A 96 0.40 14.72 23.20
CA VAL A 96 1.03 16.04 23.04
C VAL A 96 2.48 16.04 23.51
N ASP A 97 2.79 15.29 24.57
CA ASP A 97 4.12 15.30 25.21
C ASP A 97 4.97 14.07 24.82
N GLY A 98 4.34 12.99 24.33
CA GLY A 98 4.99 11.75 23.92
C GLY A 98 5.67 10.98 25.05
N TRP A 99 6.20 9.79 24.74
CA TRP A 99 6.90 8.97 25.73
C TRP A 99 8.26 9.60 26.10
N HIS A 100 8.53 9.72 27.40
CA HIS A 100 9.80 10.21 27.93
C HIS A 100 10.57 9.09 28.64
N TYR A 101 11.68 8.69 28.05
CA TYR A 101 12.62 7.76 28.67
C TYR A 101 13.60 8.55 29.53
N ALA A 102 13.87 8.11 30.76
CA ALA A 102 14.86 8.75 31.64
C ALA A 102 16.32 8.62 31.13
N TRP A 103 16.51 7.94 29.99
CA TRP A 103 17.80 7.78 29.33
C TRP A 103 18.08 8.95 28.40
N LYS A 104 19.03 9.81 28.78
CA LYS A 104 19.61 10.78 27.84
C LYS A 104 20.35 10.01 26.74
N SER A 105 20.15 10.37 25.48
CA SER A 105 20.91 9.80 24.36
C SER A 105 22.39 10.18 24.48
N GLY A 106 23.16 9.43 25.27
CA GLY A 106 24.61 9.53 25.33
C GLY A 106 25.23 8.97 24.05
N ARG A 107 26.33 9.57 23.59
CA ARG A 107 27.14 9.04 22.48
C ARG A 107 27.77 7.66 22.79
N SER A 108 27.67 7.17 24.03
CA SER A 108 28.25 5.89 24.43
C SER A 108 27.50 4.70 23.83
N LYS A 109 28.24 3.84 23.14
CA LYS A 109 27.74 2.63 22.48
C LYS A 109 27.09 1.65 23.49
N ALA A 110 27.60 1.61 24.72
CA ALA A 110 27.19 0.70 25.78
C ALA A 110 25.69 0.77 26.17
N GLN A 111 25.08 1.96 26.22
CA GLN A 111 23.65 2.08 26.61
C GLN A 111 22.68 1.68 25.48
N ARG A 112 23.14 1.70 24.21
CA ARG A 112 22.32 1.26 23.05
C ARG A 112 22.24 -0.24 22.93
N ASP A 113 23.23 -0.95 23.46
CA ASP A 113 23.34 -2.39 23.37
C ASP A 113 22.67 -3.10 24.58
N LEU A 114 22.18 -2.33 25.56
CA LEU A 114 21.38 -2.88 26.66
C LEU A 114 19.96 -3.24 26.16
N PRO A 115 19.43 -4.41 26.51
CA PRO A 115 18.05 -4.78 26.21
C PRO A 115 17.08 -3.91 27.03
N HIS A 116 16.28 -3.09 26.36
CA HIS A 116 15.23 -2.29 26.98
C HIS A 116 13.92 -3.08 27.00
N VAL A 117 13.16 -2.96 28.09
CA VAL A 117 11.89 -3.67 28.29
C VAL A 117 10.79 -2.71 28.73
N LEU A 118 9.58 -2.94 28.22
CA LEU A 118 8.36 -2.36 28.78
C LEU A 118 7.91 -3.26 29.92
N ARG A 119 7.68 -2.68 31.09
CA ARG A 119 7.14 -3.39 32.25
C ARG A 119 5.81 -2.80 32.64
N LEU A 120 4.81 -3.65 32.76
CA LEU A 120 3.48 -3.27 33.19
C LEU A 120 3.14 -3.95 34.51
N GLN A 121 2.70 -3.14 35.47
CA GLN A 121 2.43 -3.51 36.85
C GLN A 121 0.95 -3.27 37.16
N ILE A 122 0.26 -4.30 37.65
CA ILE A 122 -1.14 -4.21 38.09
C ILE A 122 -1.16 -4.31 39.61
N GLN A 123 -1.82 -3.37 40.26
CA GLN A 123 -1.87 -3.25 41.71
C GLN A 123 -3.32 -3.25 42.20
N ASP A 124 -3.53 -3.89 43.34
CA ASP A 124 -4.77 -3.79 44.08
C ASP A 124 -4.64 -2.67 45.12
N PHE A 125 -5.54 -1.68 45.05
CA PHE A 125 -5.57 -0.59 46.02
C PHE A 125 -6.38 -1.02 47.24
N ALA A 126 -5.69 -1.21 48.37
CA ALA A 126 -6.35 -1.40 49.65
C ALA A 126 -6.92 -0.05 50.16
N PRO A 127 -8.05 -0.04 50.90
CA PRO A 127 -8.61 1.20 51.44
C PRO A 127 -7.60 1.96 52.32
N PRO A 128 -7.76 3.28 52.50
CA PRO A 128 -6.74 4.22 53.02
C PRO A 128 -6.21 3.95 54.44
N SER A 129 -6.66 2.88 55.12
CA SER A 129 -6.14 2.42 56.40
C SER A 129 -4.86 1.58 56.32
N THR A 130 -4.43 1.16 55.13
CA THR A 130 -3.18 0.40 54.92
C THR A 130 -2.33 1.09 53.84
N SER A 131 -1.17 1.62 54.22
CA SER A 131 -0.29 2.46 53.38
C SER A 131 0.56 1.68 52.37
N SER A 132 0.02 0.61 51.79
CA SER A 132 0.77 -0.31 50.94
C SER A 132 -0.07 -0.90 49.82
N ASP A 133 0.47 -0.86 48.60
CA ASP A 133 -0.11 -1.46 47.41
C ASP A 133 0.48 -2.87 47.19
N HIS A 134 -0.38 -3.83 46.83
CA HIS A 134 0.04 -5.21 46.52
C HIS A 134 0.25 -5.37 45.01
N LEU A 135 1.46 -5.78 44.59
CA LEU A 135 1.76 -6.01 43.18
C LEU A 135 1.23 -7.38 42.72
N MET A 136 0.26 -7.37 41.81
CA MET A 136 -0.50 -8.57 41.42
C MET A 136 0.00 -9.22 40.13
N ALA A 137 0.58 -8.45 39.22
CA ALA A 137 1.08 -8.95 37.94
C ALA A 137 2.21 -8.07 37.40
N ILE A 138 3.20 -8.70 36.76
CA ILE A 138 4.27 -8.06 36.00
C ILE A 138 4.30 -8.69 34.62
N LEU A 139 4.05 -7.88 33.59
CA LEU A 139 4.23 -8.27 32.20
C LEU A 139 5.52 -7.65 31.68
N SER A 140 6.47 -8.48 31.24
CA SER A 140 7.71 -8.08 30.58
C SER A 140 7.73 -8.63 29.15
N SER A 141 8.05 -7.78 28.17
CA SER A 141 8.02 -8.19 26.75
C SER A 141 9.16 -9.17 26.42
N LEU A 142 8.81 -10.45 26.29
CA LEU A 142 9.20 -11.41 25.24
C LEU A 142 8.89 -12.81 25.80
N GLN A 143 7.66 -13.30 25.59
CA GLN A 143 7.24 -14.72 25.49
C GLN A 143 5.82 -15.03 26.00
N SER A 144 5.09 -14.10 26.61
CA SER A 144 3.77 -14.41 27.19
C SER A 144 2.71 -13.32 26.99
N ILE A 145 2.76 -12.63 25.86
CA ILE A 145 1.58 -11.95 25.31
C ILE A 145 1.03 -12.86 24.22
N SER A 146 0.11 -13.76 24.60
CA SER A 146 -0.83 -14.28 23.61
C SER A 146 -1.82 -13.14 23.35
N LEU A 147 -1.70 -12.50 22.20
CA LEU A 147 -2.83 -11.80 21.62
C LEU A 147 -3.83 -12.91 21.27
N GLU A 148 -4.73 -13.25 22.20
CA GLU A 148 -5.92 -13.99 21.82
C GLU A 148 -6.71 -13.07 20.89
N ALA A 149 -6.53 -13.30 19.59
CA ALA A 149 -7.50 -12.93 18.60
C ALA A 149 -8.82 -13.54 19.09
N THR A 150 -9.72 -12.70 19.55
CA THR A 150 -11.13 -13.04 19.53
C THR A 150 -11.39 -13.53 18.11
N PRO A 151 -11.93 -14.75 17.90
CA PRO A 151 -12.29 -15.16 16.56
C PRO A 151 -13.18 -14.04 16.01
N PRO A 152 -12.91 -13.53 14.79
CA PRO A 152 -13.72 -12.46 14.23
C PRO A 152 -15.18 -12.93 14.34
N PRO A 153 -16.10 -12.09 14.84
CA PRO A 153 -17.51 -12.40 14.69
C PRO A 153 -17.72 -12.71 13.21
N LEU A 154 -18.47 -13.77 12.91
CA LEU A 154 -18.83 -14.18 11.55
C LEU A 154 -19.40 -12.98 10.78
N LEU A 155 -18.52 -12.20 10.16
CA LEU A 155 -18.77 -11.04 9.30
C LEU A 155 -18.46 -11.44 7.86
N ASP A 156 -18.64 -12.72 7.51
CA ASP A 156 -18.21 -13.33 6.25
C ASP A 156 -19.07 -12.92 5.03
N THR A 157 -19.87 -11.86 5.12
CA THR A 157 -20.61 -11.29 3.97
C THR A 157 -20.57 -9.76 3.97
N ALA A 158 -20.89 -9.12 5.11
CA ALA A 158 -20.89 -7.66 5.21
C ALA A 158 -19.49 -7.03 5.02
N HIS A 159 -18.42 -7.69 5.45
CA HIS A 159 -17.05 -7.20 5.24
C HIS A 159 -16.67 -7.22 3.75
N ASP A 160 -16.98 -8.30 3.05
CA ASP A 160 -16.67 -8.45 1.63
C ASP A 160 -17.50 -7.48 0.80
N ASP A 161 -18.76 -7.25 1.17
CA ASP A 161 -19.62 -6.24 0.54
C ASP A 161 -19.05 -4.83 0.70
N VAL A 162 -18.54 -4.46 1.89
CA VAL A 162 -17.90 -3.16 2.14
C VAL A 162 -16.62 -3.03 1.33
N CYS A 163 -15.75 -4.04 1.33
CA CYS A 163 -14.51 -4.03 0.57
C CYS A 163 -14.78 -3.92 -0.94
N LEU A 164 -15.77 -4.64 -1.43
CA LEU A 164 -16.21 -4.57 -2.82
C LEU A 164 -16.76 -3.18 -3.15
N ALA A 165 -17.61 -2.61 -2.30
CA ALA A 165 -18.15 -1.26 -2.47
C ALA A 165 -17.04 -0.21 -2.51
N MET A 166 -16.03 -0.32 -1.64
CA MET A 166 -14.86 0.55 -1.66
C MET A 166 -14.07 0.42 -2.98
N ILE A 167 -13.81 -0.80 -3.45
CA ILE A 167 -13.10 -1.02 -4.72
C ILE A 167 -13.89 -0.40 -5.88
N VAL A 168 -15.20 -0.62 -5.94
CA VAL A 168 -16.06 -0.06 -6.99
C VAL A 168 -16.09 1.46 -6.92
N ALA A 169 -16.25 2.04 -5.73
CA ALA A 169 -16.26 3.50 -5.54
C ALA A 169 -14.92 4.13 -5.97
N LEU A 170 -13.80 3.55 -5.56
CA LEU A 170 -12.47 4.04 -5.91
C LEU A 170 -12.12 3.88 -7.41
N ASN A 171 -12.77 2.94 -8.11
CA ASN A 171 -12.62 2.77 -9.56
C ASN A 171 -13.68 3.53 -10.37
N HIS A 172 -14.50 4.36 -9.72
CA HIS A 172 -15.47 5.19 -10.43
C HIS A 172 -14.76 6.28 -11.23
N LYS A 173 -15.26 6.58 -12.44
CA LYS A 173 -14.66 7.53 -13.37
C LYS A 173 -14.40 8.91 -12.74
N ASP A 174 -15.39 9.45 -12.03
CA ASP A 174 -15.28 10.76 -11.36
C ASP A 174 -14.15 10.81 -10.33
N VAL A 175 -13.79 9.67 -9.72
CA VAL A 175 -12.69 9.59 -8.76
C VAL A 175 -11.36 9.73 -9.50
N PHE A 176 -11.20 9.03 -10.62
CA PHE A 176 -10.01 9.17 -11.47
C PHE A 176 -9.87 10.59 -12.03
N GLU A 177 -10.98 11.23 -12.44
CA GLU A 177 -10.95 12.63 -12.90
C GLU A 177 -10.46 13.57 -11.80
N ARG A 178 -11.00 13.47 -10.58
CA ARG A 178 -10.55 14.29 -9.43
C ARG A 178 -9.09 14.01 -9.07
N MET A 179 -8.68 12.74 -9.04
CA MET A 179 -7.29 12.37 -8.79
C MET A 179 -6.37 12.96 -9.86
N ASN A 180 -6.74 12.84 -11.13
CA ASN A 180 -6.01 13.39 -12.25
C ASN A 180 -5.86 14.91 -12.15
N ASP A 181 -6.94 15.62 -11.80
CA ASP A 181 -6.92 17.08 -11.64
C ASP A 181 -5.94 17.50 -10.53
N VAL A 182 -5.94 16.80 -9.38
CA VAL A 182 -4.97 17.05 -8.30
C VAL A 182 -3.53 16.84 -8.80
N LEU A 183 -3.27 15.74 -9.51
CA LEU A 183 -1.94 15.40 -10.00
C LEU A 183 -1.42 16.43 -11.02
N VAL A 184 -2.25 16.82 -11.99
CA VAL A 184 -1.87 17.78 -13.04
C VAL A 184 -1.70 19.18 -12.46
N ALA A 185 -2.64 19.65 -11.63
CA ALA A 185 -2.59 20.99 -11.05
C ALA A 185 -1.38 21.20 -10.13
N ASN A 186 -0.92 20.12 -9.48
CA ASN A 186 0.17 20.18 -8.52
C ASN A 186 1.48 19.56 -9.05
N ALA A 187 1.58 19.25 -10.34
CA ALA A 187 2.64 18.42 -10.90
C ALA A 187 4.08 18.85 -10.52
N ALA A 188 4.32 20.17 -10.41
CA ALA A 188 5.61 20.74 -10.01
C ALA A 188 6.06 20.33 -8.60
N ALA A 189 5.13 19.95 -7.71
CA ALA A 189 5.42 19.50 -6.35
C ALA A 189 6.34 18.27 -6.33
N VAL A 190 6.44 17.49 -7.41
CA VAL A 190 7.36 16.35 -7.49
C VAL A 190 8.85 16.73 -7.31
N LEU A 191 9.18 18.01 -7.49
CA LEU A 191 10.54 18.54 -7.33
C LEU A 191 10.88 18.93 -5.89
N ASP A 192 9.87 19.12 -5.04
CA ASP A 192 10.05 19.53 -3.64
C ASP A 192 9.38 18.52 -2.69
N LYS A 193 10.16 18.00 -1.74
CA LYS A 193 9.68 16.93 -0.85
C LYS A 193 8.53 17.39 0.05
N THR A 194 8.57 18.63 0.54
CA THR A 194 7.56 19.15 1.46
C THR A 194 6.25 19.40 0.72
N ASP A 195 6.32 20.02 -0.45
CA ASP A 195 5.14 20.22 -1.30
C ASP A 195 4.55 18.90 -1.77
N LEU A 196 5.38 17.92 -2.14
CA LEU A 196 4.92 16.59 -2.54
C LEU A 196 4.14 15.89 -1.42
N GLN A 197 4.62 15.99 -0.17
CA GLN A 197 3.93 15.43 0.99
C GLN A 197 2.61 16.16 1.27
N ARG A 198 2.61 17.50 1.17
CA ARG A 198 1.40 18.31 1.31
C ARG A 198 0.33 17.89 0.30
N VAL A 199 0.70 17.78 -0.97
CA VAL A 199 -0.23 17.35 -2.04
C VAL A 199 -0.75 15.94 -1.79
N TYR A 200 0.10 15.02 -1.35
CA TYR A 200 -0.34 13.67 -1.03
C TYR A 200 -1.37 13.64 0.10
N TYR A 201 -1.04 14.20 1.27
CA TYR A 201 -1.92 14.10 2.44
C TYR A 201 -3.14 15.01 2.34
N GLU A 202 -2.95 16.29 2.01
CA GLU A 202 -4.04 17.28 2.06
C GLU A 202 -4.88 17.27 0.79
N CYS A 203 -4.26 17.19 -0.40
CA CYS A 203 -5.00 17.31 -1.65
C CYS A 203 -5.53 15.96 -2.16
N LEU A 204 -4.75 14.88 -2.08
CA LEU A 204 -5.19 13.57 -2.57
C LEU A 204 -5.93 12.78 -1.50
N MET A 205 -5.34 12.57 -0.33
CA MET A 205 -5.95 11.75 0.72
C MET A 205 -7.18 12.44 1.32
N GLU A 206 -7.02 13.64 1.90
CA GLU A 206 -8.10 14.32 2.63
C GLU A 206 -9.22 14.86 1.74
N GLN A 207 -8.89 15.41 0.57
CA GLN A 207 -9.92 16.05 -0.28
C GLN A 207 -10.56 15.11 -1.30
N VAL A 208 -9.91 13.99 -1.65
CA VAL A 208 -10.44 13.05 -2.66
C VAL A 208 -10.74 11.70 -2.04
N LEU A 209 -9.73 10.98 -1.53
CA LEU A 209 -9.89 9.55 -1.21
C LEU A 209 -10.66 9.31 0.09
N PHE A 210 -10.37 10.02 1.18
CA PHE A 210 -11.06 9.84 2.45
C PHE A 210 -12.56 10.13 2.36
N PRO A 211 -13.04 11.23 1.74
CA PRO A 211 -14.47 11.47 1.61
C PRO A 211 -15.23 10.36 0.87
N ILE A 212 -14.59 9.72 -0.13
CA ILE A 212 -15.18 8.60 -0.86
C ILE A 212 -15.27 7.36 0.04
N LEU A 213 -14.18 7.05 0.75
CA LEU A 213 -14.13 5.91 1.66
C LEU A 213 -15.10 6.09 2.83
N GLU A 214 -15.16 7.27 3.43
CA GLU A 214 -16.09 7.64 4.50
C GLU A 214 -17.55 7.51 4.03
N ALA A 215 -17.89 7.96 2.82
CA ALA A 215 -19.24 7.81 2.29
C ALA A 215 -19.66 6.33 2.13
N VAL A 216 -18.74 5.45 1.70
CA VAL A 216 -18.99 4.00 1.61
C VAL A 216 -19.15 3.40 3.00
N LEU A 217 -18.26 3.76 3.94
CA LEU A 217 -18.32 3.31 5.33
C LEU A 217 -19.65 3.70 6.00
N ASP A 218 -20.07 4.96 5.84
CA ASP A 218 -21.33 5.48 6.38
C ASP A 218 -22.55 4.76 5.79
N GLN A 219 -22.55 4.51 4.48
CA GLN A 219 -23.62 3.78 3.79
C GLN A 219 -23.78 2.35 4.32
N HIS A 220 -22.68 1.72 4.72
CA HIS A 220 -22.66 0.37 5.26
C HIS A 220 -22.68 0.33 6.80
N HIS A 221 -22.77 1.47 7.47
CA HIS A 221 -22.81 1.61 8.93
C HIS A 221 -21.63 0.93 9.64
N VAL A 222 -20.43 1.03 9.06
CA VAL A 222 -19.18 0.49 9.61
C VAL A 222 -18.14 1.58 9.74
N SER A 223 -17.26 1.47 10.72
CA SER A 223 -16.12 2.39 10.90
C SER A 223 -14.88 1.88 10.16
N ALA A 224 -13.98 2.81 9.81
CA ALA A 224 -12.68 2.46 9.24
C ALA A 224 -11.87 1.52 10.16
N VAL A 225 -12.01 1.65 11.48
CA VAL A 225 -11.34 0.79 12.47
C VAL A 225 -11.88 -0.63 12.42
N GLU A 226 -13.19 -0.82 12.31
CA GLU A 226 -13.80 -2.14 12.19
C GLU A 226 -13.33 -2.85 10.91
N VAL A 227 -13.36 -2.15 9.78
CA VAL A 227 -12.85 -2.69 8.51
C VAL A 227 -11.36 -3.03 8.62
N ALA A 228 -10.54 -2.12 9.16
CA ALA A 228 -9.10 -2.35 9.32
C ALA A 228 -8.80 -3.52 10.28
N SER A 229 -9.62 -3.73 11.32
CA SER A 229 -9.46 -4.83 12.28
C SER A 229 -9.83 -6.20 11.70
N ALA A 230 -10.67 -6.23 10.67
CA ALA A 230 -11.06 -7.44 9.96
C ALA A 230 -10.02 -7.87 8.91
N LEU A 231 -9.11 -6.97 8.50
CA LEU A 231 -8.04 -7.31 7.56
C LEU A 231 -7.05 -8.30 8.20
N PRO A 232 -6.69 -9.40 7.50
CA PRO A 232 -5.74 -10.37 8.03
C PRO A 232 -4.41 -9.71 8.40
N HIS A 233 -3.96 -9.86 9.65
CA HIS A 233 -2.65 -9.37 10.14
C HIS A 233 -1.43 -10.00 9.45
N HIS A 234 -1.62 -10.81 8.39
CA HIS A 234 -0.61 -11.65 7.77
C HIS A 234 0.14 -11.05 6.57
N THR A 235 -0.20 -9.85 6.12
CA THR A 235 0.69 -9.15 5.20
C THR A 235 1.61 -8.25 6.00
N LYS A 236 2.91 -8.53 5.96
CA LYS A 236 3.92 -7.47 6.05
C LYS A 236 3.61 -6.49 4.92
N SER A 237 2.64 -5.61 5.12
CA SER A 237 2.34 -4.50 4.22
C SER A 237 3.59 -3.65 4.24
N ASN A 238 4.33 -3.65 3.14
CA ASN A 238 5.31 -2.60 2.90
C ASN A 238 4.48 -1.32 2.73
N ASP A 239 4.28 -0.58 3.83
CA ASP A 239 3.45 0.63 3.98
C ASP A 239 3.85 1.82 3.08
N HIS A 240 4.67 1.58 2.06
CA HIS A 240 5.18 2.57 1.11
C HIS A 240 4.72 2.35 -0.33
N HIS A 241 3.90 1.32 -0.61
CA HIS A 241 3.43 1.05 -1.98
C HIS A 241 2.58 2.19 -2.56
N PHE A 242 1.59 2.70 -1.81
CA PHE A 242 0.69 3.71 -2.36
C PHE A 242 1.36 5.07 -2.57
N PHE A 243 2.15 5.56 -1.60
CA PHE A 243 2.92 6.79 -1.78
C PHE A 243 3.91 6.66 -2.94
N GLY A 244 4.60 5.50 -3.08
CA GLY A 244 5.47 5.24 -4.23
C GLY A 244 4.74 5.34 -5.57
N ARG A 245 3.54 4.75 -5.68
CA ARG A 245 2.67 4.88 -6.87
C ARG A 245 2.25 6.33 -7.13
N PHE A 246 1.89 7.07 -6.08
CA PHE A 246 1.58 8.49 -6.18
C PHE A 246 2.77 9.30 -6.72
N VAL A 247 3.97 9.09 -6.18
CA VAL A 247 5.19 9.77 -6.66
C VAL A 247 5.48 9.41 -8.11
N ALA A 248 5.36 8.13 -8.49
CA ALA A 248 5.52 7.68 -9.86
C ALA A 248 4.54 8.41 -10.80
N GLN A 249 3.26 8.48 -10.43
CA GLN A 249 2.24 9.16 -11.23
C GLN A 249 2.43 10.69 -11.29
N MET A 250 2.89 11.30 -10.19
CA MET A 250 3.25 12.73 -10.15
C MET A 250 4.38 13.07 -11.12
N ARG A 251 5.38 12.19 -11.25
CA ARG A 251 6.46 12.37 -12.26
C ARG A 251 5.91 12.38 -13.68
N GLU A 252 4.96 11.50 -13.98
CA GLU A 252 4.32 11.47 -15.30
C GLU A 252 3.52 12.74 -15.58
N SER A 253 2.79 13.22 -14.58
CA SER A 253 2.03 14.48 -14.66
C SER A 253 2.98 15.67 -14.85
N TYR A 254 4.12 15.70 -14.15
CA TYR A 254 5.12 16.75 -14.33
C TYR A 254 5.68 16.75 -15.75
N ILE A 255 6.05 15.59 -16.28
CA ILE A 255 6.59 15.49 -17.64
C ILE A 255 5.56 15.91 -18.69
N LEU A 256 4.27 15.63 -18.47
CA LEU A 256 3.20 16.19 -19.30
C LEU A 256 3.25 17.73 -19.30
N THR A 257 3.33 18.38 -18.13
CA THR A 257 3.36 19.85 -18.04
C THR A 257 4.60 20.49 -18.67
N GLN A 258 5.73 19.77 -18.71
CA GLN A 258 6.97 20.26 -19.33
C GLN A 258 6.99 20.08 -20.86
N THR A 259 6.10 19.25 -21.40
CA THR A 259 6.08 18.95 -22.84
C THR A 259 5.33 20.06 -23.58
N LEU A 260 6.05 20.84 -24.40
CA LEU A 260 5.51 21.98 -25.17
C LEU A 260 4.33 21.64 -26.12
N ALA A 261 4.11 20.36 -26.43
CA ALA A 261 2.99 19.86 -27.22
C ALA A 261 2.45 18.51 -26.67
N PRO A 262 1.83 18.52 -25.47
CA PRO A 262 1.54 17.30 -24.71
C PRO A 262 0.39 16.44 -25.29
N THR A 263 -0.42 17.04 -26.16
CA THR A 263 -1.74 16.51 -26.55
C THR A 263 -1.83 15.98 -27.97
N ARG A 264 -0.90 16.31 -28.85
CA ARG A 264 -1.00 15.87 -30.25
C ARG A 264 -0.37 14.49 -30.41
N PHE A 265 -1.21 13.48 -30.19
CA PHE A 265 -1.09 12.24 -30.95
C PHE A 265 -0.78 12.64 -32.40
N ARG A 266 0.38 12.24 -32.91
CA ARG A 266 0.82 12.69 -34.23
C ARG A 266 -0.29 12.44 -35.24
N SER A 267 -0.45 13.35 -36.18
CA SER A 267 -1.40 13.17 -37.28
C SER A 267 -1.12 11.82 -37.94
N PRO A 268 -2.18 11.07 -38.36
CA PRO A 268 -2.01 9.77 -38.98
C PRO A 268 -0.93 9.83 -40.03
N SER A 269 0.00 8.87 -39.99
CA SER A 269 0.90 8.69 -41.11
C SER A 269 0.07 8.25 -42.30
N ALA A 270 0.14 8.98 -43.41
CA ALA A 270 -0.62 8.63 -44.61
C ALA A 270 -0.19 7.22 -45.07
N GLY A 271 -1.09 6.24 -44.96
CA GLY A 271 -0.88 4.87 -45.44
C GLY A 271 -0.61 3.79 -44.38
N SER A 272 -0.50 4.13 -43.08
CA SER A 272 -0.39 3.09 -42.04
C SER A 272 -1.76 2.46 -41.75
N ALA A 273 -1.91 1.18 -42.07
CA ALA A 273 -3.16 0.44 -41.83
C ALA A 273 -3.42 0.19 -40.32
N VAL A 274 -2.39 0.30 -39.48
CA VAL A 274 -2.49 0.16 -38.01
C VAL A 274 -2.84 1.49 -37.32
N ASP A 275 -2.63 2.63 -37.98
CA ASP A 275 -3.01 3.94 -37.44
C ASP A 275 -4.51 4.04 -37.40
N GLY A 276 -5.10 4.41 -36.27
CA GLY A 276 -6.54 4.61 -36.17
C GLY A 276 -7.01 4.94 -34.76
N THR A 277 -8.27 5.32 -34.65
CA THR A 277 -9.01 5.18 -33.40
C THR A 277 -9.80 3.89 -33.56
N TRP A 278 -9.65 2.97 -32.60
CA TRP A 278 -10.12 1.60 -32.70
C TRP A 278 -11.10 1.33 -31.57
N VAL A 279 -12.25 0.76 -31.90
CA VAL A 279 -13.33 0.43 -30.97
C VAL A 279 -13.53 -1.08 -30.97
N TRP A 280 -13.62 -1.65 -29.78
CA TRP A 280 -13.72 -3.08 -29.58
C TRP A 280 -15.05 -3.63 -30.09
N GLN A 281 -14.99 -4.71 -30.87
CA GLN A 281 -16.13 -5.50 -31.31
C GLN A 281 -16.25 -6.73 -30.40
N GLN A 282 -17.07 -6.60 -29.37
CA GLN A 282 -17.23 -7.64 -28.36
C GLN A 282 -17.73 -8.96 -28.96
N GLU A 283 -18.69 -8.89 -29.89
CA GLU A 283 -19.32 -10.05 -30.53
C GLU A 283 -18.35 -10.81 -31.44
N ALA A 284 -17.33 -10.13 -31.95
CA ALA A 284 -16.29 -10.70 -32.81
C ALA A 284 -15.05 -11.17 -32.02
N THR A 285 -15.09 -11.12 -30.69
CA THR A 285 -14.00 -11.56 -29.82
C THR A 285 -14.12 -13.05 -29.54
N VAL A 286 -13.03 -13.77 -29.75
CA VAL A 286 -12.99 -15.22 -29.55
C VAL A 286 -11.96 -15.54 -28.48
N VAL A 287 -12.43 -16.04 -27.34
CA VAL A 287 -11.57 -16.57 -26.27
C VAL A 287 -11.41 -18.06 -26.49
N HIS A 288 -10.17 -18.50 -26.78
CA HIS A 288 -9.86 -19.91 -27.01
C HIS A 288 -9.49 -20.63 -25.72
N HIS A 289 -8.81 -19.93 -24.82
CA HIS A 289 -8.37 -20.46 -23.53
C HIS A 289 -8.35 -19.36 -22.47
N TRP A 290 -8.79 -19.70 -21.25
CA TRP A 290 -8.70 -18.81 -20.09
C TRP A 290 -8.57 -19.62 -18.80
N ALA A 291 -7.40 -19.50 -18.16
CA ALA A 291 -7.07 -20.10 -16.86
C ALA A 291 -6.49 -19.06 -15.88
N LEU A 292 -6.55 -17.77 -16.22
CA LEU A 292 -6.11 -16.68 -15.36
C LEU A 292 -7.14 -16.39 -14.26
N SER A 293 -6.67 -16.43 -13.02
CA SER A 293 -7.37 -15.84 -11.88
C SER A 293 -7.18 -14.32 -11.92
N THR A 294 -8.19 -13.61 -12.42
CA THR A 294 -8.14 -12.14 -12.53
C THR A 294 -8.77 -11.52 -11.30
N SER A 295 -8.02 -10.70 -10.57
CA SER A 295 -8.60 -9.90 -9.49
C SER A 295 -9.55 -8.86 -10.08
N LEU A 296 -10.54 -8.41 -9.31
CA LEU A 296 -11.48 -7.38 -9.76
C LEU A 296 -10.75 -6.11 -10.24
N VAL A 297 -9.70 -5.69 -9.52
CA VAL A 297 -8.91 -4.51 -9.90
C VAL A 297 -8.24 -4.70 -11.27
N HIS A 298 -7.61 -5.85 -11.52
CA HIS A 298 -7.01 -6.13 -12.83
C HIS A 298 -8.07 -6.22 -13.95
N TYR A 299 -9.25 -6.75 -13.64
CA TYR A 299 -10.37 -6.79 -14.58
C TYR A 299 -10.85 -5.38 -14.95
N LEU A 300 -11.01 -4.50 -13.97
CA LEU A 300 -11.39 -3.09 -14.20
C LEU A 300 -10.32 -2.33 -15.00
N CYS A 301 -9.03 -2.50 -14.67
CA CYS A 301 -7.92 -1.93 -15.45
C CYS A 301 -7.91 -2.41 -16.91
N PHE A 302 -8.26 -3.68 -17.14
CA PHE A 302 -8.30 -4.26 -18.47
C PHE A 302 -9.41 -3.67 -19.33
N LEU A 303 -10.61 -3.49 -18.77
CA LEU A 303 -11.77 -2.92 -19.49
C LEU A 303 -11.51 -1.50 -20.03
N ASP A 304 -10.80 -0.67 -19.26
CA ASP A 304 -10.52 0.72 -19.64
C ASP A 304 -9.63 0.83 -20.90
N ASN A 305 -8.70 -0.10 -21.09
CA ASN A 305 -7.85 -0.15 -22.29
C ASN A 305 -8.51 -0.92 -23.44
N MET A 306 -9.29 -1.95 -23.11
CA MET A 306 -9.90 -2.85 -24.09
C MET A 306 -11.00 -2.18 -24.88
N SER A 307 -11.81 -1.30 -24.28
CA SER A 307 -13.02 -0.77 -24.95
C SER A 307 -12.72 0.02 -26.22
N SER A 308 -11.75 0.95 -26.16
CA SER A 308 -11.31 1.72 -27.31
C SER A 308 -9.99 2.43 -27.05
N PHE A 309 -9.18 2.57 -28.10
CA PHE A 309 -7.88 3.22 -28.02
C PHE A 309 -7.51 3.91 -29.34
N GLN A 310 -6.56 4.83 -29.25
CA GLN A 310 -5.89 5.43 -30.39
C GLN A 310 -4.50 4.83 -30.54
N GLN A 311 -4.15 4.47 -31.77
CA GLN A 311 -2.83 3.93 -32.12
C GLN A 311 -2.24 4.69 -33.30
N ARG A 312 -0.96 5.05 -33.24
CA ARG A 312 -0.22 5.70 -34.33
C ARG A 312 1.16 5.09 -34.43
N PHE A 313 1.56 4.71 -35.63
CA PHE A 313 2.85 4.16 -35.92
C PHE A 313 3.72 5.21 -36.61
N SER A 314 4.71 5.69 -35.89
CA SER A 314 5.75 6.59 -36.40
C SER A 314 7.07 5.81 -36.37
N THR A 315 7.32 5.05 -37.44
CA THR A 315 8.45 4.10 -37.53
C THR A 315 9.73 4.64 -36.89
N PRO A 316 10.38 3.88 -35.98
CA PRO A 316 10.04 2.52 -35.55
C PRO A 316 9.07 2.44 -34.35
N THR A 317 8.42 3.53 -33.97
CA THR A 317 7.69 3.63 -32.68
C THR A 317 6.18 3.55 -32.86
N LEU A 318 5.55 2.65 -32.11
CA LEU A 318 4.11 2.59 -31.93
C LEU A 318 3.70 3.41 -30.72
N HIS A 319 2.88 4.43 -30.95
CA HIS A 319 2.26 5.23 -29.89
C HIS A 319 0.84 4.73 -29.63
N MET A 320 0.48 4.51 -28.37
CA MET A 320 -0.84 4.03 -27.98
C MET A 320 -1.40 4.80 -26.78
N ARG A 321 -2.73 5.01 -26.76
CA ARG A 321 -3.45 5.66 -25.67
C ARG A 321 -4.90 5.19 -25.65
N SER A 322 -5.45 4.89 -24.48
CA SER A 322 -6.86 4.61 -24.30
C SER A 322 -7.71 5.85 -24.60
N MET A 323 -8.90 5.67 -25.16
CA MET A 323 -9.87 6.76 -25.34
C MET A 323 -10.53 7.18 -24.01
N SER A 324 -10.39 6.36 -22.96
CA SER A 324 -10.84 6.63 -21.60
C SER A 324 -9.64 6.54 -20.64
N PRO A 325 -8.63 7.42 -20.78
CA PRO A 325 -7.45 7.36 -19.92
C PRO A 325 -7.82 7.74 -18.48
N ARG A 326 -7.22 7.04 -17.50
CA ARG A 326 -7.37 7.34 -16.08
C ARG A 326 -6.56 8.58 -15.69
N PHE A 327 -5.40 8.74 -16.32
CA PHE A 327 -4.47 9.82 -16.03
C PHE A 327 -3.99 10.50 -17.29
N SER A 328 -3.80 11.81 -17.17
CA SER A 328 -3.26 12.65 -18.23
C SER A 328 -1.74 12.48 -18.24
N THR A 329 -1.24 11.75 -19.23
CA THR A 329 0.20 11.54 -19.47
C THR A 329 0.52 11.60 -20.95
N VAL A 330 1.82 11.58 -21.28
CA VAL A 330 2.28 11.29 -22.64
C VAL A 330 1.76 9.90 -23.10
N PRO A 331 1.58 9.66 -24.41
CA PRO A 331 1.22 8.35 -24.93
C PRO A 331 2.21 7.25 -24.51
N SER A 332 1.74 6.00 -24.43
CA SER A 332 2.65 4.85 -24.36
C SER A 332 3.46 4.76 -25.64
N GLU A 333 4.75 4.48 -25.52
CA GLU A 333 5.66 4.33 -26.64
C GLU A 333 6.27 2.93 -26.67
N PHE A 334 6.04 2.21 -27.76
CA PHE A 334 6.65 0.91 -28.03
C PHE A 334 7.58 1.03 -29.23
N VAL A 335 8.89 1.03 -28.99
CA VAL A 335 9.89 1.03 -30.07
C VAL A 335 10.03 -0.40 -30.60
N CYS A 336 9.75 -0.58 -31.88
CA CYS A 336 9.70 -1.89 -32.53
C CYS A 336 11.01 -2.24 -33.24
N ASP A 337 12.12 -2.29 -32.49
CA ASP A 337 13.48 -2.54 -32.98
C ASP A 337 14.07 -3.89 -32.52
N ALA A 338 13.21 -4.81 -32.08
CA ALA A 338 13.55 -6.11 -31.53
C ALA A 338 14.45 -6.08 -30.28
N SER A 339 14.64 -4.92 -29.65
CA SER A 339 15.42 -4.79 -28.42
C SER A 339 14.53 -4.70 -27.17
N PRO A 340 14.93 -5.33 -26.04
CA PRO A 340 14.22 -5.19 -24.77
C PRO A 340 14.20 -3.75 -24.26
N ARG A 341 13.03 -3.28 -23.83
CA ARG A 341 12.80 -1.93 -23.31
C ARG A 341 11.83 -1.94 -22.14
N SER A 342 11.95 -0.97 -21.24
CA SER A 342 10.94 -0.75 -20.20
C SER A 342 9.89 0.24 -20.68
N LEU A 343 8.62 -0.15 -20.56
CA LEU A 343 7.49 0.74 -20.77
C LEU A 343 7.36 1.67 -19.57
N ARG A 344 7.18 2.95 -19.84
CA ARG A 344 7.09 3.98 -18.80
C ARG A 344 5.67 4.20 -18.30
N VAL A 345 4.71 4.27 -19.21
CA VAL A 345 3.29 4.47 -18.92
C VAL A 345 2.43 3.50 -19.71
N LEU A 346 1.40 2.98 -19.08
CA LEU A 346 0.35 2.21 -19.72
C LEU A 346 -0.53 3.11 -20.60
N PRO A 347 -1.30 2.55 -21.55
CA PRO A 347 -2.13 3.36 -22.45
C PRO A 347 -3.26 4.11 -21.71
N THR A 348 -3.63 3.67 -20.50
CA THR A 348 -4.51 4.39 -19.55
C THR A 348 -3.86 5.62 -18.91
N GLY A 349 -2.55 5.80 -19.07
CA GLY A 349 -1.74 6.83 -18.43
C GLY A 349 -1.18 6.45 -17.05
N GLU A 350 -1.41 5.21 -16.60
CA GLU A 350 -0.84 4.71 -15.35
C GLU A 350 0.68 4.51 -15.47
N SER A 351 1.44 4.97 -14.47
CA SER A 351 2.90 4.79 -14.44
C SER A 351 3.32 3.34 -14.15
N CYS A 352 4.35 2.87 -14.86
CA CYS A 352 5.01 1.58 -14.65
C CYS A 352 6.27 1.69 -13.75
N LEU A 353 6.45 2.80 -13.03
CA LEU A 353 7.66 3.08 -12.23
C LEU A 353 7.54 2.71 -10.74
N ALA A 354 6.43 2.07 -10.34
CA ALA A 354 6.18 1.66 -8.96
C ALA A 354 6.23 0.14 -8.82
N ASP A 355 5.13 -0.50 -8.42
CA ASP A 355 5.11 -1.93 -8.13
C ASP A 355 4.96 -2.80 -9.38
N LEU A 356 4.46 -2.23 -10.47
CA LEU A 356 4.30 -2.91 -11.75
C LEU A 356 5.40 -2.42 -12.68
N VAL A 357 6.32 -3.32 -13.04
CA VAL A 357 7.30 -3.12 -14.09
C VAL A 357 6.77 -3.81 -15.35
N VAL A 358 6.76 -3.09 -16.46
CA VAL A 358 6.39 -3.65 -17.76
C VAL A 358 7.58 -3.51 -18.69
N ASP A 359 8.21 -4.63 -19.03
CA ASP A 359 9.19 -4.67 -20.11
C ASP A 359 8.54 -5.16 -21.39
N TYR A 360 9.14 -4.84 -22.53
CA TYR A 360 8.66 -5.31 -23.81
C TYR A 360 9.77 -5.51 -24.83
N VAL A 361 9.47 -6.37 -25.80
CA VAL A 361 10.21 -6.48 -27.06
C VAL A 361 9.19 -6.28 -28.19
N GLY A 362 9.42 -5.28 -29.04
CA GLY A 362 8.57 -4.98 -30.17
C GLY A 362 9.27 -5.25 -31.50
N TYR A 363 8.55 -5.77 -32.49
CA TYR A 363 9.03 -5.86 -33.86
C TYR A 363 7.92 -5.58 -34.87
N VAL A 364 8.31 -5.14 -36.06
CA VAL A 364 7.40 -4.93 -37.19
C VAL A 364 7.67 -5.99 -38.25
N GLY A 365 6.62 -6.72 -38.62
CA GLY A 365 6.66 -7.74 -39.65
C GLY A 365 6.71 -7.15 -41.06
N PRO A 366 7.03 -7.97 -42.08
CA PRO A 366 7.19 -7.52 -43.46
C PRO A 366 5.90 -6.97 -44.10
N HIS A 367 4.73 -7.31 -43.55
CA HIS A 367 3.42 -6.86 -44.04
C HIS A 367 2.83 -5.70 -43.22
N GLY A 368 3.61 -5.10 -42.32
CA GLY A 368 3.17 -4.00 -41.45
C GLY A 368 2.47 -4.46 -40.18
N ASP A 369 2.39 -5.77 -39.93
CA ASP A 369 1.95 -6.32 -38.65
C ASP A 369 2.92 -5.90 -37.54
N VAL A 370 2.41 -5.60 -36.36
CA VAL A 370 3.24 -5.28 -35.18
C VAL A 370 3.11 -6.42 -34.19
N THR A 371 4.24 -6.91 -33.67
CA THR A 371 4.22 -7.86 -32.56
C THR A 371 4.90 -7.27 -31.35
N LEU A 372 4.28 -7.47 -30.19
CA LEU A 372 4.80 -7.06 -28.89
C LEU A 372 4.83 -8.29 -27.97
N ALA A 373 5.96 -8.57 -27.36
CA ALA A 373 6.07 -9.45 -26.22
C ALA A 373 6.17 -8.58 -24.96
N LEU A 374 5.13 -8.57 -24.13
CA LEU A 374 5.04 -7.76 -22.91
C LEU A 374 5.31 -8.64 -21.68
N TYR A 375 6.20 -8.19 -20.80
CA TYR A 375 6.58 -8.85 -19.56
C TYR A 375 6.04 -8.03 -18.39
N LEU A 376 4.94 -8.48 -17.80
CA LEU A 376 4.30 -7.82 -16.68
C LEU A 376 4.83 -8.43 -15.38
N LEU A 377 5.67 -7.67 -14.69
CA LEU A 377 6.39 -8.07 -13.49
C LEU A 377 5.88 -7.24 -12.30
N GLN A 378 5.44 -7.91 -11.24
CA GLN A 378 5.04 -7.22 -10.01
C GLN A 378 6.14 -7.37 -8.95
N ARG A 379 6.63 -6.24 -8.40
CA ARG A 379 7.55 -6.20 -7.26
C ARG A 379 6.87 -6.95 -6.11
N ASN A 380 7.46 -8.05 -5.64
CA ASN A 380 6.94 -9.04 -4.67
C ASN A 380 6.18 -10.25 -5.24
N ALA A 381 5.92 -10.31 -6.55
CA ALA A 381 5.46 -11.53 -7.19
C ALA A 381 6.68 -12.30 -7.72
N ASN A 382 6.83 -13.56 -7.32
CA ASN A 382 7.78 -14.49 -7.95
C ASN A 382 7.21 -15.01 -9.29
N MET A 383 6.60 -14.14 -10.07
CA MET A 383 5.84 -14.44 -11.27
C MET A 383 5.91 -13.30 -12.27
N CYS A 384 5.93 -13.64 -13.55
CA CYS A 384 5.76 -12.76 -14.69
C CYS A 384 4.56 -13.24 -15.51
N LEU A 385 3.74 -12.31 -16.00
CA LEU A 385 2.81 -12.60 -17.08
C LEU A 385 3.45 -12.14 -18.39
N LEU A 386 3.70 -13.08 -19.29
CA LEU A 386 4.18 -12.82 -20.64
C LEU A 386 2.99 -12.77 -21.59
N ALA A 387 2.68 -11.60 -22.13
CA ALA A 387 1.66 -11.42 -23.16
C ALA A 387 2.32 -11.22 -24.53
N GLU A 388 2.15 -12.20 -25.41
CA GLU A 388 2.50 -12.09 -26.83
C GLU A 388 1.30 -11.55 -27.59
N VAL A 389 1.45 -10.37 -28.18
CA VAL A 389 0.40 -9.63 -28.88
C VAL A 389 0.81 -9.46 -30.32
N HIS A 390 0.05 -10.04 -31.24
CA HIS A 390 0.21 -9.84 -32.67
C HIS A 390 -0.92 -8.97 -33.20
N ILE A 391 -0.57 -7.81 -33.76
CA ILE A 391 -1.47 -6.77 -34.24
C ILE A 391 -1.46 -6.79 -35.76
N ALA A 392 -2.58 -7.21 -36.35
CA ALA A 392 -2.73 -7.38 -37.80
C ALA A 392 -3.86 -6.50 -38.36
N PRO A 393 -3.56 -5.51 -39.21
CA PRO A 393 -4.59 -4.82 -39.98
C PRO A 393 -5.14 -5.76 -41.07
N ARG A 394 -6.44 -5.69 -41.37
CA ARG A 394 -7.07 -6.58 -42.39
C ARG A 394 -7.46 -5.86 -43.67
N ASP A 395 -8.36 -4.90 -43.58
CA ASP A 395 -9.01 -4.21 -44.71
C ASP A 395 -8.95 -2.69 -44.56
N GLY A 396 -8.05 -2.21 -43.69
CA GLY A 396 -7.97 -0.80 -43.29
C GLY A 396 -9.06 -0.36 -42.32
N GLN A 397 -10.14 -1.12 -42.13
CA GLN A 397 -11.24 -0.81 -41.21
C GLN A 397 -11.27 -1.73 -39.99
N THR A 398 -10.54 -2.85 -40.06
CA THR A 398 -10.48 -3.87 -39.02
C THR A 398 -9.05 -4.08 -38.55
N LEU A 399 -8.86 -4.11 -37.23
CA LEU A 399 -7.60 -4.43 -36.56
C LEU A 399 -7.81 -5.66 -35.66
N LEU A 400 -6.99 -6.69 -35.88
CA LEU A 400 -7.05 -7.93 -35.12
C LEU A 400 -5.88 -8.00 -34.16
N TYR A 401 -6.16 -8.21 -32.87
CA TYR A 401 -5.17 -8.53 -31.85
C TYR A 401 -5.28 -10.01 -31.52
N THR A 402 -4.25 -10.78 -31.88
CA THR A 402 -4.07 -12.14 -31.38
C THR A 402 -3.21 -12.08 -30.13
N VAL A 403 -3.79 -12.42 -28.99
CA VAL A 403 -3.12 -12.35 -27.69
C VAL A 403 -2.93 -13.76 -27.14
N ARG A 404 -1.70 -14.10 -26.75
CA ARG A 404 -1.37 -15.30 -25.98
C ARG A 404 -0.71 -14.87 -24.69
N VAL A 405 -1.20 -15.39 -23.57
CA VAL A 405 -0.67 -15.08 -22.25
C VAL A 405 -0.11 -16.35 -21.64
N HIS A 406 1.13 -16.23 -21.17
CA HIS A 406 1.83 -17.26 -20.41
C HIS A 406 2.11 -16.74 -19.01
N ARG A 407 2.04 -17.64 -18.04
CA ARG A 407 2.55 -17.44 -16.69
C ARG A 407 3.95 -18.00 -16.62
N ALA A 408 4.91 -17.19 -16.22
CA ALA A 408 6.26 -17.62 -15.90
C ALA A 408 6.46 -17.50 -14.39
N ASN A 409 6.88 -18.55 -13.71
CA ASN A 409 7.20 -18.49 -12.27
C ASN A 409 8.71 -18.48 -12.08
N ALA A 410 9.20 -17.63 -11.20
CA ALA A 410 10.61 -17.63 -10.84
C ALA A 410 10.96 -18.95 -10.12
N PRO A 411 12.05 -19.63 -10.49
CA PRO A 411 12.48 -20.87 -9.83
C PRO A 411 12.92 -20.65 -8.38
N SER A 412 13.29 -19.42 -8.03
CA SER A 412 13.63 -18.96 -6.68
C SER A 412 13.04 -17.57 -6.43
N PRO A 413 12.90 -17.15 -5.16
CA PRO A 413 12.47 -15.78 -4.85
C PRO A 413 13.37 -14.74 -5.53
N VAL A 414 12.75 -13.77 -6.20
CA VAL A 414 13.45 -12.63 -6.81
C VAL A 414 13.63 -11.52 -5.78
N ASP A 415 14.81 -10.90 -5.78
CA ASP A 415 15.15 -9.78 -4.91
C ASP A 415 15.01 -8.43 -5.64
N ASP A 416 15.25 -7.33 -4.90
CA ASP A 416 15.21 -5.99 -5.48
C ASP A 416 16.25 -5.78 -6.59
N ALA A 417 17.38 -6.50 -6.56
CA ALA A 417 18.43 -6.38 -7.57
C ALA A 417 17.93 -6.83 -8.96
N PHE A 418 17.05 -7.82 -9.02
CA PHE A 418 16.37 -8.17 -10.28
C PHE A 418 15.54 -7.00 -10.82
N PHE A 419 14.75 -6.35 -9.96
CA PHE A 419 13.89 -5.24 -10.38
C PHE A 419 14.67 -3.98 -10.74
N ASP A 420 15.84 -3.78 -10.15
CA ASP A 420 16.74 -2.65 -10.42
C ASP A 420 17.64 -2.87 -11.65
N ALA A 421 17.66 -4.09 -12.21
CA ALA A 421 18.39 -4.40 -13.44
C ALA A 421 17.82 -3.67 -14.67
N ASP A 422 18.53 -3.67 -15.79
CA ASP A 422 17.97 -3.17 -17.05
C ASP A 422 16.96 -4.13 -17.67
N ALA A 423 16.15 -3.64 -18.62
CA ALA A 423 15.12 -4.44 -19.29
C ALA A 423 15.67 -5.69 -20.00
N SER A 424 16.88 -5.61 -20.57
CA SER A 424 17.48 -6.73 -21.30
C SER A 424 17.85 -7.86 -20.35
N SER A 425 18.43 -7.52 -19.19
CA SER A 425 18.74 -8.47 -18.12
C SER A 425 17.48 -9.18 -17.61
N ARG A 426 16.40 -8.44 -17.33
CA ARG A 426 15.13 -9.02 -16.85
C ARG A 426 14.46 -9.91 -17.89
N VAL A 427 14.32 -9.42 -19.13
CA VAL A 427 13.72 -10.19 -20.24
C VAL A 427 14.48 -11.48 -20.49
N THR A 428 15.83 -11.42 -20.53
CA THR A 428 16.68 -12.60 -20.73
C THR A 428 16.47 -13.62 -19.62
N MET A 429 16.43 -13.18 -18.36
CA MET A 429 16.20 -14.06 -17.22
C MET A 429 14.82 -14.75 -17.30
N CYS A 430 13.76 -14.00 -17.58
CA CYS A 430 12.42 -14.56 -17.75
C CYS A 430 12.35 -15.58 -18.90
N GLN A 431 12.97 -15.29 -20.04
CA GLN A 431 12.95 -16.18 -21.21
C GLN A 431 13.76 -17.47 -20.99
N THR A 432 14.89 -17.39 -20.30
CA THR A 432 15.84 -18.52 -20.22
C THR A 432 15.66 -19.37 -18.96
N GLN A 433 15.17 -18.80 -17.87
CA GLN A 433 15.16 -19.47 -16.57
C GLN A 433 13.76 -19.74 -16.03
N TRP A 434 12.73 -19.03 -16.49
CA TRP A 434 11.39 -19.12 -15.90
C TRP A 434 10.51 -20.00 -16.81
N PRO A 435 10.04 -21.17 -16.33
CA PRO A 435 9.21 -22.04 -17.13
C PRO A 435 7.87 -21.37 -17.47
N LEU A 436 7.53 -21.38 -18.76
CA LEU A 436 6.30 -20.80 -19.29
C LEU A 436 5.15 -21.80 -19.27
N VAL A 437 4.02 -21.39 -18.71
CA VAL A 437 2.77 -22.14 -18.73
C VAL A 437 1.72 -21.30 -19.47
N PRO A 438 1.10 -21.78 -20.55
CA PRO A 438 0.02 -21.05 -21.21
C PRO A 438 -1.18 -20.92 -20.27
N VAL A 439 -1.74 -19.73 -20.18
CA VAL A 439 -2.85 -19.42 -19.25
C VAL A 439 -3.99 -18.63 -19.89
N ALA A 440 -3.78 -17.98 -21.03
CA ALA A 440 -4.89 -17.45 -21.81
C ALA A 440 -4.52 -17.35 -23.30
N SER A 441 -5.54 -17.44 -24.16
CA SER A 441 -5.41 -17.08 -25.56
C SER A 441 -6.73 -16.56 -26.10
N LEU A 442 -6.69 -15.43 -26.80
CA LEU A 442 -7.86 -14.79 -27.36
C LEU A 442 -7.53 -14.00 -28.63
N HIS A 443 -8.54 -13.82 -29.46
CA HIS A 443 -8.55 -12.91 -30.59
C HIS A 443 -9.51 -11.77 -30.28
N MET A 444 -9.01 -10.54 -30.32
CA MET A 444 -9.80 -9.33 -30.12
C MET A 444 -9.91 -8.61 -31.45
N THR A 445 -11.13 -8.31 -31.84
CA THR A 445 -11.41 -7.60 -33.10
C THR A 445 -11.78 -6.16 -32.77
N TYR A 446 -11.19 -5.22 -33.50
CA TYR A 446 -11.50 -3.81 -33.39
C TYR A 446 -11.89 -3.24 -34.75
N THR A 447 -12.86 -2.33 -34.74
CA THR A 447 -13.24 -1.54 -35.91
C THR A 447 -12.75 -0.12 -35.77
N ARG A 448 -12.37 0.47 -36.88
CA ARG A 448 -11.99 1.87 -36.95
C ARG A 448 -13.19 2.77 -36.64
N ALA A 449 -13.03 3.68 -35.69
CA ALA A 449 -13.96 4.77 -35.49
C ALA A 449 -13.87 5.77 -36.66
N PRO A 450 -14.99 6.34 -37.10
CA PRO A 450 -15.06 7.26 -38.24
C PRO A 450 -14.22 8.53 -38.06
#